data_AF-A0A9X1GJX7-F1
#
_entry.id   AF-A0A9X1GJX7-F1
#
_cell.length_a   1.000
_cell.length_b   1.000
_cell.length_c   1.000
_cell.angle_alpha   90.00
_cell.angle_beta   90.00
_cell.angle_gamma   90.00
#
_symmetry.space_group_name_H-M   'P 1'
#
loop_
_entity.id
_entity.type
_entity.pdbx_description
1 polymer ?
#
loop_
_entity_poly.entity_id
_entity_poly.type
_entity_poly.pdbx_seq_one_letter_code
_entity_poly.pdbx_strand_id
1 'polypeptide(L)'
;MRLSELDPLIPLNELREELLKLPKGYSFYEDELVDFLSRRRWPESDRRIDRTTFWRWRNDNGIEHQKVFSRLDILKLCQICDHYRVDGTRNEYLAIMKKKKEVMLNK
;
A
#
# COMPACT_ATOMS: atom_id res chain seq x y z
N MET A 1 13.31 -4.49 14.01
CA MET A 1 11.97 -4.34 13.41
C MET A 1 12.08 -4.28 11.90
N ARG A 2 11.35 -5.14 11.19
CA ARG A 2 11.21 -5.22 9.73
C ARG A 2 9.75 -5.05 9.33
N LEU A 3 9.48 -4.75 8.05
CA LEU A 3 8.09 -4.65 7.57
C LEU A 3 7.37 -6.00 7.70
N SER A 4 8.07 -7.12 7.49
CA SER A 4 7.51 -8.46 7.69
C SER A 4 6.98 -8.74 9.10
N GLU A 5 7.54 -8.07 10.11
CA GLU A 5 7.21 -8.22 11.53
C GLU A 5 6.03 -7.34 11.98
N LEU A 6 5.60 -6.39 11.15
CA LEU A 6 4.43 -5.58 11.43
C LEU A 6 3.16 -6.38 11.17
N ASP A 7 2.13 -6.15 12.00
CA ASP A 7 0.79 -6.69 11.73
C ASP A 7 0.22 -6.02 10.46
N PRO A 8 -0.06 -6.80 9.40
CA PRO A 8 -0.54 -6.26 8.14
C PRO A 8 -1.98 -5.72 8.21
N LEU A 9 -2.74 -6.03 9.26
CA LEU A 9 -4.14 -5.62 9.42
C LEU A 9 -4.33 -4.35 10.25
N ILE A 10 -3.25 -3.77 10.78
CA ILE A 10 -3.36 -2.53 11.55
C ILE A 10 -3.93 -1.38 10.69
N PRO A 11 -4.74 -0.48 11.29
CA PRO A 11 -5.25 0.71 10.63
C PRO A 11 -4.13 1.57 9.99
N LEU A 12 -4.42 2.25 8.87
CA LEU A 12 -3.41 3.04 8.13
C LEU A 12 -2.75 4.15 8.98
N ASN A 13 -3.50 4.74 9.91
CA ASN A 13 -2.98 5.73 10.88
C ASN A 13 -1.95 5.10 11.83
N GLU A 14 -2.20 3.89 12.31
CA GLU A 14 -1.26 3.16 13.17
C GLU A 14 -0.07 2.65 12.38
N LEU A 15 -0.30 2.12 11.17
CA LEU A 15 0.76 1.70 10.25
C LEU A 15 1.75 2.84 9.97
N ARG A 16 1.26 4.07 9.82
CA ARG A 16 2.11 5.25 9.63
C ARG A 16 3.10 5.41 10.79
N GLU A 17 2.64 5.24 12.03
CA GLU A 17 3.49 5.35 13.22
C GLU A 17 4.47 4.17 13.32
N GLU A 18 4.03 2.95 13.03
CA GLU A 18 4.91 1.77 13.03
C GLU A 18 6.01 1.86 11.96
N LEU A 19 5.70 2.38 10.77
CA LEU A 19 6.70 2.60 9.73
C LEU A 19 7.79 3.60 10.17
N LEU A 20 7.46 4.58 11.03
CA LEU A 20 8.44 5.54 11.56
C LEU A 20 9.38 4.91 12.59
N LYS A 21 8.93 3.87 13.30
CA LYS A 21 9.74 3.11 14.26
C LYS A 21 10.74 2.15 13.61
N LEU A 22 10.62 1.89 12.30
CA LEU A 22 11.58 1.08 11.56
C LEU A 22 12.98 1.72 11.55
N PRO A 23 14.06 0.93 11.53
CA PRO A 23 15.43 1.44 11.61
C PRO A 23 15.74 2.54 10.59
N LYS A 24 16.62 3.48 10.99
CA LYS A 24 17.18 4.46 10.04
C LYS A 24 17.94 3.71 8.93
N GLY A 25 17.71 4.07 7.67
CA GLY A 25 18.31 3.39 6.52
C GLY A 25 17.58 2.13 6.05
N TYR A 26 16.45 1.76 6.68
CA TYR A 26 15.62 0.66 6.21
C TYR A 26 15.13 0.90 4.77
N SER A 27 15.35 -0.08 3.90
CA SER A 27 14.95 -0.03 2.50
C SER A 27 13.80 -1.00 2.25
N PHE A 28 12.72 -0.50 1.67
CA PHE A 28 11.54 -1.31 1.36
C PHE A 28 11.65 -1.83 -0.07
N TYR A 29 11.85 -3.14 -0.22
CA TYR A 29 11.97 -3.78 -1.52
C TYR A 29 10.63 -4.37 -1.99
N GLU A 30 10.51 -4.55 -3.30
CA GLU A 30 9.28 -5.05 -3.94
C GLU A 30 8.78 -6.36 -3.33
N ASP A 31 9.65 -7.36 -3.16
CA ASP A 31 9.23 -8.67 -2.66
C ASP A 31 8.66 -8.60 -1.24
N GLU A 32 9.33 -7.88 -0.34
CA GLU A 32 8.83 -7.68 1.03
C GLU A 32 7.49 -6.94 1.05
N LEU A 33 7.33 -5.95 0.17
CA LEU A 33 6.09 -5.20 0.02
C LEU A 33 4.96 -6.04 -0.53
N VAL A 34 5.22 -6.85 -1.56
CA VAL A 34 4.23 -7.76 -2.13
C VAL A 34 3.77 -8.76 -1.07
N ASP A 35 4.67 -9.31 -0.28
CA ASP A 35 4.33 -10.27 0.77
C ASP A 35 3.51 -9.61 1.89
N PHE A 36 3.89 -8.40 2.31
CA PHE A 36 3.10 -7.62 3.29
C PHE A 36 1.70 -7.29 2.78
N LEU A 37 1.58 -6.79 1.55
CA LEU A 37 0.29 -6.44 0.93
C LEU A 37 -0.58 -7.67 0.67
N SER A 38 0.03 -8.82 0.35
CA SER A 38 -0.70 -10.07 0.14
C SER A 38 -1.38 -10.54 1.43
N ARG A 39 -0.65 -10.54 2.56
CA ARG A 39 -1.22 -10.83 3.88
C ARG A 39 -2.28 -9.81 4.30
N ARG A 40 -2.11 -8.54 3.92
CA ARG A 40 -3.14 -7.52 4.15
C ARG A 40 -4.40 -7.79 3.35
N ARG A 41 -4.28 -8.17 2.07
CA ARG A 41 -5.41 -8.41 1.16
C ARG A 41 -6.18 -9.69 1.50
N TRP A 42 -5.46 -10.77 1.78
CA TRP A 42 -6.02 -12.09 2.04
C TRP A 42 -5.45 -12.66 3.34
N PRO A 43 -5.87 -12.17 4.51
CA PRO A 43 -5.30 -12.59 5.79
C PRO A 43 -5.49 -14.09 6.07
N GLU A 44 -6.55 -14.69 5.53
CA GLU A 44 -6.91 -16.09 5.72
C GLU A 44 -6.39 -17.01 4.58
N SER A 45 -5.47 -16.54 3.73
CA SER A 45 -5.02 -17.31 2.56
C SER A 45 -3.60 -17.00 2.13
N ASP A 46 -2.89 -18.02 1.64
CA ASP A 46 -1.53 -17.88 1.05
C ASP A 46 -1.53 -17.28 -0.38
N ARG A 47 -2.63 -16.62 -0.78
CA ARG A 47 -2.70 -15.93 -2.06
C ARG A 47 -1.68 -14.80 -2.09
N ARG A 48 -0.97 -14.68 -3.22
CA ARG A 48 0.00 -13.62 -3.45
C ARG A 48 -0.49 -12.65 -4.51
N ILE A 49 -0.26 -11.36 -4.29
CA ILE A 49 -0.54 -10.33 -5.30
C ILE A 49 0.38 -10.60 -6.48
N ASP A 50 -0.21 -10.81 -7.65
CA ASP A 50 0.55 -11.02 -8.86
C ASP A 50 1.23 -9.72 -9.32
N ARG A 51 2.31 -9.88 -10.10
CA ARG A 51 3.12 -8.78 -10.60
C ARG A 51 2.32 -7.75 -11.40
N THR A 52 1.34 -8.19 -12.19
CA THR A 52 0.52 -7.31 -13.02
C THR A 52 -0.41 -6.46 -12.17
N THR A 53 -1.01 -7.04 -11.12
CA THR A 53 -1.83 -6.31 -10.14
C THR A 53 -0.98 -5.30 -9.39
N PHE A 54 0.18 -5.71 -8.88
CA PHE A 54 1.10 -4.81 -8.17
C PHE A 54 1.54 -3.64 -9.04
N TRP A 55 1.90 -3.91 -10.31
CA TRP A 55 2.28 -2.87 -11.27
C TRP A 55 1.14 -1.88 -11.55
N ARG A 56 -0.09 -2.37 -11.71
CA ARG A 56 -1.27 -1.50 -11.84
C ARG A 56 -1.46 -0.60 -10.63
N TRP A 57 -1.32 -1.13 -9.42
CA TRP A 57 -1.48 -0.35 -8.19
C TRP A 57 -0.45 0.76 -8.05
N ARG A 58 0.79 0.51 -8.47
CA ARG A 58 1.84 1.53 -8.55
C ARG A 58 1.44 2.65 -9.52
N ASN A 59 1.02 2.29 -10.72
CA ASN A 59 0.61 3.27 -11.74
C ASN A 59 -0.57 4.10 -11.28
N ASP A 60 -1.60 3.48 -10.69
CA ASP A 60 -2.79 4.15 -10.17
C ASP A 60 -2.45 5.15 -9.03
N ASN A 61 -1.30 4.97 -8.36
CA ASN A 61 -0.81 5.82 -7.28
C ASN A 61 0.33 6.78 -7.66
N GLY A 62 0.72 6.80 -8.94
CA GLY A 62 1.84 7.59 -9.43
C GLY A 62 3.18 7.21 -8.80
N ILE A 63 3.37 5.92 -8.47
CA ILE A 63 4.63 5.40 -7.92
C ILE A 63 5.54 5.01 -9.08
N GLU A 64 6.64 5.74 -9.26
CA GLU A 64 7.61 5.52 -10.34
C GLU A 64 8.22 4.11 -10.33
N HIS A 65 8.83 3.70 -11.44
CA HIS A 65 9.57 2.44 -11.56
C HIS A 65 10.90 2.46 -10.80
N GLN A 66 10.81 2.39 -9.48
CA GLN A 66 11.91 2.26 -8.54
C GLN A 66 11.99 0.86 -7.93
N LYS A 67 13.19 0.49 -7.45
CA LYS A 67 13.46 -0.77 -6.72
C LYS A 67 13.23 -0.66 -5.21
N VAL A 68 13.27 0.56 -4.67
CA VAL A 68 13.11 0.88 -3.25
C VAL A 68 11.93 1.82 -3.10
N PHE A 69 11.03 1.52 -2.18
CA PHE A 69 9.81 2.26 -1.95
C PHE A 69 9.96 3.18 -0.75
N SER A 70 9.29 4.32 -0.78
CA SER A 70 9.19 5.22 0.38
C SER A 70 8.09 4.75 1.33
N ARG A 71 8.12 5.20 2.60
CA ARG A 71 7.03 4.96 3.56
C ARG A 71 5.68 5.43 3.04
N LEU A 72 5.66 6.53 2.28
CA LEU A 72 4.43 7.06 1.67
C LEU A 72 3.88 6.11 0.60
N ASP A 73 4.76 5.48 -0.19
CA ASP A 73 4.36 4.50 -1.20
C ASP A 73 3.71 3.29 -0.56
N ILE A 74 4.23 2.82 0.58
CA ILE A 74 3.63 1.73 1.36
C ILE A 74 2.21 2.09 1.78
N LEU A 75 2.00 3.29 2.33
CA LEU A 75 0.68 3.74 2.77
C LEU A 75 -0.31 3.85 1.59
N LYS A 76 0.13 4.38 0.45
CA LYS A 76 -0.67 4.43 -0.78
C LYS A 76 -1.07 3.04 -1.27
N LEU A 77 -0.11 2.11 -1.30
CA LEU A 77 -0.32 0.72 -1.69
C LEU A 77 -1.23 -0.02 -0.71
N CYS A 78 -1.12 0.23 0.59
CA CYS A 78 -2.04 -0.31 1.59
C CYS A 78 -3.46 0.25 1.42
N GLN A 79 -3.60 1.54 1.08
CA GLN A 79 -4.92 2.16 0.87
C GLN A 79 -5.66 1.54 -0.33
N ILE A 80 -4.97 1.32 -1.47
CA ILE A 80 -5.60 0.63 -2.61
C ILE A 80 -5.84 -0.85 -2.30
N CYS A 81 -4.94 -1.49 -1.55
CA CYS A 81 -5.12 -2.87 -1.09
C CYS A 81 -6.38 -3.03 -0.23
N ASP A 82 -6.61 -2.13 0.72
CA ASP A 82 -7.80 -2.14 1.57
C ASP A 82 -9.08 -1.97 0.75
N HIS A 83 -9.06 -1.12 -0.26
CA HIS A 83 -10.19 -0.93 -1.18
C HIS A 83 -10.56 -2.24 -1.89
N TYR A 84 -9.57 -2.96 -2.44
CA TYR A 84 -9.80 -4.25 -3.10
C TYR A 84 -10.10 -5.40 -2.14
N ARG A 85 -9.75 -5.29 -0.85
CA ARG A 85 -10.03 -6.32 0.16
C ARG A 85 -11.52 -6.38 0.50
N VAL A 86 -12.22 -5.25 0.41
CA VAL A 86 -13.66 -5.15 0.65
C VAL A 86 -14.45 -5.15 -0.67
N ASP A 87 -13.93 -5.85 -1.68
CA ASP A 87 -14.52 -5.99 -3.02
C ASP A 87 -14.74 -4.69 -3.80
N GLY A 88 -14.02 -3.62 -3.46
CA GLY A 88 -14.03 -2.37 -4.22
C GLY A 88 -13.41 -2.51 -5.60
N THR A 89 -13.92 -1.75 -6.56
CA THR A 89 -13.45 -1.73 -7.95
C THR A 89 -12.39 -0.66 -8.20
N ARG A 90 -11.59 -0.83 -9.26
CA ARG A 90 -10.59 0.16 -9.69
C ARG A 90 -11.20 1.55 -9.93
N ASN A 91 -12.35 1.61 -10.61
CA ASN A 91 -12.96 2.88 -11.00
C ASN A 91 -13.42 3.68 -9.77
N GLU A 92 -13.96 3.00 -8.76
CA GLU A 92 -14.32 3.62 -7.48
C GLU A 92 -13.07 4.16 -6.78
N TYR A 93 -11.99 3.37 -6.73
CA TYR A 93 -10.75 3.83 -6.14
C TYR A 93 -10.22 5.10 -6.81
N LEU A 94 -10.15 5.11 -8.14
CA LEU A 94 -9.69 6.26 -8.91
C LEU A 94 -10.60 7.48 -8.70
N ALA A 95 -11.92 7.30 -8.62
CA ALA A 95 -12.86 8.37 -8.32
C ALA A 95 -12.65 8.96 -6.91
N ILE A 96 -12.43 8.11 -5.90
CA ILE A 96 -12.11 8.53 -4.52
C ILE A 96 -10.81 9.34 -4.50
N MET A 97 -9.77 8.85 -5.18
CA MET A 97 -8.48 9.53 -5.22
C MET A 97 -8.55 10.88 -5.94
N LYS A 98 -9.32 10.97 -7.04
CA LYS A 98 -9.58 12.23 -7.74
C LYS A 98 -10.27 13.24 -6.83
N LYS A 99 -11.34 12.83 -6.14
CA LYS A 99 -12.08 13.68 -5.20
C LYS A 99 -11.20 14.16 -4.04
N LYS A 100 -10.37 13.29 -3.46
CA LYS A 100 -9.42 13.68 -2.40
C LYS A 100 -8.44 14.76 -2.89
N LYS A 101 -7.93 14.62 -4.12
CA LYS A 101 -7.02 15.60 -4.72
C LYS A 101 -7.69 16.95 -4.96
N GLU A 102 -8.92 16.95 -5.46
CA GLU A 102 -9.71 18.19 -5.65
C GLU A 102 -9.96 18.91 -4.33
N VAL A 103 -10.31 18.19 -3.25
CA VAL A 103 -10.53 18.78 -1.93
C VAL A 103 -9.24 19.37 -1.34
N MET A 104 -8.07 18.75 -1.58
CA MET A 104 -6.78 19.29 -1.15
C MET A 104 -6.36 20.55 -1.91
N LEU A 105 -6.75 20.68 -3.18
CA LEU A 105 -6.43 21.86 -4.00
C LEU A 105 -7.34 23.06 -3.72
N ASN A 106 -8.53 22.81 -3.18
CA ASN A 106 -9.51 23.84 -2.83
C ASN A 106 -9.42 24.29 -1.35
N LYS A 107 -8.38 23.84 -0.61
CA LYS A 107 -8.06 24.25 0.76
C LYS A 107 -6.80 25.11 0.76
#